data_AF-G5Q428-F1
#
_entry.id   AF-G5Q428-F1
#
_cell.length_a   1.000
_cell.length_b   1.000
_cell.length_c   1.000
_cell.angle_alpha   90.00
_cell.angle_beta   90.00
_cell.angle_gamma   90.00
#
_symmetry.space_group_name_H-M   'P 1'
#
loop_
_entity.id
_entity.type
_entity.pdbx_description
1 polymer ?
#
loop_
_entity_poly.entity_id
_entity_poly.type
_entity_poly.pdbx_seq_one_letter_code
_entity_poly.pdbx_strand_id
1 'polypeptide(L)'
;MRISTQMMYEQNMSGITNSQAEWMKLGEQMSTGKRVTNPSDDPIAASQAVVLSQAQAQNSQYALARTFATQKVSLEESVLSQVTTAIQTAQEKIVYAGNGTLSDDDRASLATDLQGIRDQLMNLANSTDGNGRYIFAGYKTEAAPFDQATGGYHGGEKSVTQQVDSARTMVIGHTGAQIFNSITSNAVPEPDGSDSEKNLFVMLDTAIALTHCI
;
A
#
# COMPACT_ATOMS: atom_id res chain seq x y z
N MET A 1 -59.95 52.90 13.09
CA MET A 1 -58.57 53.40 12.98
C MET A 1 -58.41 54.08 11.63
N ARG A 2 -57.83 55.29 11.56
CA ARG A 2 -57.53 55.98 10.29
C ARG A 2 -56.18 55.48 9.78
N ILE A 3 -56.17 54.77 8.66
CA ILE A 3 -54.94 54.53 7.90
C ILE A 3 -54.53 55.87 7.30
N SER A 4 -53.37 56.39 7.69
CA SER A 4 -52.80 57.59 7.07
C SER A 4 -52.21 57.21 5.70
N THR A 5 -52.21 58.15 4.77
CA THR A 5 -51.51 58.03 3.48
C THR A 5 -50.04 57.63 3.66
N GLN A 6 -49.41 58.07 4.76
CA GLN A 6 -48.07 57.68 5.17
C GLN A 6 -47.94 56.16 5.41
N MET A 7 -48.85 55.56 6.20
CA MET A 7 -48.87 54.11 6.43
C MET A 7 -49.09 53.31 5.13
N MET A 8 -49.93 53.83 4.23
CA MET A 8 -50.18 53.18 2.93
C MET A 8 -48.94 53.22 2.04
N TYR A 9 -48.17 54.31 2.06
CA TYR A 9 -46.91 54.45 1.32
C TYR A 9 -45.81 53.56 1.91
N GLU A 10 -45.68 53.51 3.23
CA GLU A 10 -44.74 52.63 3.94
C GLU A 10 -45.02 51.14 3.67
N GLN A 11 -46.29 50.73 3.64
CA GLN A 11 -46.67 49.36 3.34
C GLN A 11 -46.37 48.98 1.87
N ASN A 12 -46.57 49.91 0.93
CA ASN A 12 -46.19 49.70 -0.48
C ASN A 12 -44.65 49.63 -0.65
N MET A 13 -43.89 50.49 0.02
CA MET A 13 -42.43 50.47 0.00
C MET A 13 -41.86 49.18 0.61
N SER A 14 -42.47 48.71 1.70
CA SER A 14 -42.13 47.42 2.33
C SER A 14 -42.40 46.24 1.38
N GLY A 15 -43.50 46.30 0.62
CA GLY A 15 -43.80 45.31 -0.42
C GLY A 15 -42.73 45.28 -1.53
N ILE A 16 -42.34 46.44 -2.06
CA ILE A 16 -41.34 46.56 -3.12
C ILE A 16 -39.97 46.04 -2.66
N THR A 17 -39.54 46.43 -1.45
CA THR A 17 -38.25 45.98 -0.89
C THR A 17 -38.23 44.46 -0.65
N ASN A 18 -39.33 43.88 -0.17
CA ASN A 18 -39.47 42.43 -0.04
C ASN A 18 -39.40 41.71 -1.40
N SER A 19 -40.12 42.19 -2.42
CA SER A 19 -40.05 41.60 -3.76
C SER A 19 -38.66 41.68 -4.37
N GLN A 20 -37.95 42.80 -4.17
CA GLN A 20 -36.58 42.94 -4.64
C GLN A 20 -35.62 41.95 -3.94
N ALA A 21 -35.81 41.71 -2.64
CA ALA A 21 -35.06 40.70 -1.89
C ALA A 21 -35.35 39.28 -2.40
N GLU A 22 -36.60 38.93 -2.68
CA GLU A 22 -36.97 37.64 -3.27
C GLU A 22 -36.37 37.44 -4.66
N TRP A 23 -36.37 38.47 -5.51
CA TRP A 23 -35.72 38.44 -6.83
C TRP A 23 -34.21 38.20 -6.73
N MET A 24 -33.53 38.88 -5.81
CA MET A 24 -32.09 38.66 -5.58
C MET A 24 -31.81 37.24 -5.10
N LYS A 25 -32.63 36.70 -4.19
CA LYS A 25 -32.51 35.32 -3.70
C LYS A 25 -32.71 34.29 -4.81
N LEU A 26 -33.75 34.44 -5.63
CA LEU A 26 -33.99 33.56 -6.77
C LEU A 26 -32.88 33.66 -7.82
N GLY A 27 -32.36 34.87 -8.06
CA GLY A 27 -31.19 35.08 -8.92
C GLY A 27 -29.95 34.36 -8.41
N GLU A 28 -29.70 34.39 -7.09
CA GLU A 28 -28.59 33.65 -6.46
C GLU A 28 -28.79 32.13 -6.58
N GLN A 29 -30.00 31.62 -6.33
CA GLN A 29 -30.31 30.19 -6.49
C GLN A 29 -30.16 29.72 -7.94
N MET A 30 -30.55 30.56 -8.91
CA MET A 30 -30.39 30.26 -10.34
C MET A 30 -28.91 30.29 -10.76
N SER A 31 -28.13 31.24 -10.24
CA SER A 31 -26.70 31.34 -10.53
C SER A 31 -25.89 30.21 -9.90
N THR A 32 -26.23 29.80 -8.67
CA THR A 32 -25.52 28.73 -7.93
C THR A 32 -26.05 27.33 -8.25
N GLY A 33 -27.27 27.23 -8.81
CA GLY A 33 -28.00 25.98 -8.99
C GLY A 33 -28.44 25.33 -7.67
N LYS A 34 -28.30 26.00 -6.53
CA LYS A 34 -28.61 25.46 -5.20
C LYS A 34 -29.91 26.05 -4.68
N ARG A 35 -30.81 25.19 -4.20
CA ARG A 35 -32.05 25.63 -3.52
C ARG A 35 -31.77 26.32 -2.18
N VAL A 36 -30.71 25.90 -1.47
CA VAL A 36 -30.35 26.41 -0.15
C VAL A 36 -28.93 26.96 -0.25
N THR A 37 -28.79 28.28 -0.20
CA THR A 37 -27.49 28.97 -0.26
C THR A 37 -27.04 29.36 1.14
N ASN A 38 -27.96 29.82 2.00
CA ASN A 38 -27.68 30.16 3.39
C ASN A 38 -28.31 29.15 4.36
N PRO A 39 -27.66 28.82 5.48
CA PRO A 39 -28.24 27.97 6.53
C PRO A 39 -29.56 28.53 7.09
N SER A 40 -29.75 29.86 7.04
CA SER A 40 -30.96 30.54 7.46
C SER A 40 -32.17 30.29 6.55
N ASP A 41 -31.96 29.86 5.30
CA ASP A 41 -33.06 29.63 4.35
C ASP A 41 -33.86 28.35 4.64
N ASP A 42 -33.16 27.31 5.09
CA ASP A 42 -33.70 26.00 5.45
C ASP A 42 -32.67 25.27 6.33
N PRO A 43 -32.70 25.47 7.66
CA PRO A 43 -31.67 24.91 8.55
C PRO A 43 -31.65 23.37 8.53
N ILE A 44 -32.80 22.72 8.25
CA ILE A 44 -32.89 21.27 8.15
C ILE A 44 -32.15 20.80 6.90
N ALA A 45 -32.48 21.34 5.73
CA ALA A 45 -31.80 20.96 4.49
C ALA A 45 -30.31 21.35 4.50
N ALA A 46 -29.95 22.49 5.09
CA ALA A 46 -28.56 22.90 5.25
C ALA A 46 -27.78 21.90 6.11
N SER A 47 -28.34 21.44 7.23
CA SER A 47 -27.69 20.43 8.09
C SER A 47 -27.48 19.10 7.35
N GLN A 48 -28.47 18.63 6.59
CA GLN A 48 -28.37 17.42 5.78
C GLN A 48 -27.29 17.56 4.68
N ALA A 49 -27.23 18.72 4.04
CA ALA A 49 -26.22 19.01 3.02
C ALA A 49 -24.80 18.98 3.58
N VAL A 50 -24.59 19.48 4.80
CA VAL A 50 -23.30 19.41 5.50
C VAL A 50 -22.91 17.97 5.80
N VAL A 51 -23.83 17.17 6.36
CA VAL A 51 -23.57 15.75 6.65
C VAL A 51 -23.23 14.98 5.37
N LEU A 52 -23.97 15.21 4.29
CA LEU A 52 -23.70 14.58 3.00
C LEU A 52 -22.34 15.02 2.44
N SER A 53 -22.00 16.30 2.52
CA SER A 53 -20.73 16.84 2.06
C SER A 53 -19.56 16.26 2.85
N GLN A 54 -19.72 16.08 4.17
CA GLN A 54 -18.73 15.41 5.01
C GLN A 54 -18.56 13.94 4.63
N ALA A 55 -19.67 13.21 4.41
CA ALA A 55 -19.63 11.83 3.94
C ALA A 55 -18.96 11.70 2.56
N GLN A 56 -19.23 12.62 1.64
CA GLN A 56 -18.56 12.69 0.34
C GLN A 56 -17.06 12.95 0.48
N ALA A 57 -16.65 13.89 1.34
CA ALA A 57 -15.23 14.17 1.58
C ALA A 57 -14.49 12.97 2.18
N GLN A 58 -15.11 12.24 3.11
CA GLN A 58 -14.56 11.00 3.66
C GLN A 58 -14.45 9.92 2.57
N ASN A 59 -15.48 9.73 1.76
CA ASN A 59 -15.46 8.78 0.66
C ASN A 59 -14.37 9.09 -0.38
N SER A 60 -14.14 10.37 -0.67
CA SER A 60 -13.04 10.80 -1.56
C SER A 60 -11.67 10.47 -0.97
N GLN A 61 -11.48 10.66 0.34
CA GLN A 61 -10.23 10.25 1.02
C GLN A 61 -10.04 8.74 0.98
N TYR A 62 -11.09 7.94 1.22
CA TYR A 62 -11.01 6.48 1.10
C TYR A 62 -10.74 6.03 -0.34
N ALA A 63 -11.28 6.72 -1.35
CA ALA A 63 -10.96 6.45 -2.75
C ALA A 63 -9.48 6.69 -3.06
N LEU A 64 -8.90 7.79 -2.57
CA LEU A 64 -7.47 8.06 -2.69
C LEU A 64 -6.62 7.01 -1.96
N ALA A 65 -7.02 6.63 -0.73
CA ALA A 65 -6.35 5.60 0.05
C ALA A 65 -6.36 4.24 -0.67
N ARG A 66 -7.47 3.87 -1.32
CA ARG A 66 -7.57 2.66 -2.15
C ARG A 66 -6.65 2.73 -3.36
N THR A 67 -6.59 3.85 -4.07
CA THR A 67 -5.66 4.01 -5.20
C THR A 67 -4.21 3.84 -4.78
N PHE A 68 -3.82 4.45 -3.65
CA PHE A 68 -2.47 4.30 -3.11
C PHE A 68 -2.19 2.85 -2.70
N ALA A 69 -3.15 2.20 -2.05
CA ALA A 69 -3.05 0.79 -1.67
C ALA A 69 -2.86 -0.12 -2.89
N THR A 70 -3.65 0.07 -3.96
CA THR A 70 -3.51 -0.69 -5.20
C THR A 70 -2.11 -0.49 -5.80
N GLN A 71 -1.62 0.74 -5.87
CA GLN A 71 -0.27 1.02 -6.41
C GLN A 71 0.83 0.32 -5.60
N LYS A 72 0.73 0.33 -4.26
CA LYS A 72 1.70 -0.30 -3.38
C LYS A 72 1.68 -1.83 -3.51
N VAL A 73 0.49 -2.44 -3.48
CA VAL A 73 0.34 -3.89 -3.63
C VAL A 73 0.75 -4.34 -5.02
N SER A 74 0.44 -3.59 -6.08
CA SER A 74 0.89 -3.93 -7.45
C SER A 74 2.42 -3.87 -7.60
N LEU A 75 3.08 -2.91 -6.95
CA LEU A 75 4.54 -2.85 -6.92
C LEU A 75 5.12 -4.06 -6.16
N GLU A 76 4.58 -4.36 -4.99
CA GLU A 76 4.97 -5.52 -4.19
C GLU A 76 4.83 -6.82 -5.00
N GLU A 77 3.67 -7.03 -5.64
CA GLU A 77 3.39 -8.20 -6.49
C GLU A 77 4.37 -8.31 -7.67
N SER A 78 4.71 -7.20 -8.32
CA SER A 78 5.67 -7.20 -9.42
C SER A 78 7.07 -7.64 -8.98
N VAL A 79 7.50 -7.22 -7.79
CA VAL A 79 8.78 -7.67 -7.22
C VAL A 79 8.70 -9.12 -6.77
N LEU A 80 7.60 -9.55 -6.13
CA LEU A 80 7.39 -10.94 -5.72
C LEU A 80 7.32 -11.91 -6.89
N SER A 81 6.76 -11.48 -8.03
CA SER A 81 6.77 -12.26 -9.28
C SER A 81 8.20 -12.53 -9.78
N GLN A 82 9.08 -11.52 -9.71
CA GLN A 82 10.49 -11.66 -10.05
C GLN A 82 11.24 -12.55 -9.05
N VAL A 83 10.96 -12.38 -7.76
CA VAL A 83 11.50 -13.24 -6.68
C VAL A 83 11.11 -14.69 -6.92
N THR A 84 9.84 -14.95 -7.23
CA THR A 84 9.34 -16.31 -7.50
C THR A 84 10.07 -16.96 -8.67
N THR A 85 10.27 -16.20 -9.76
CA THR A 85 11.02 -16.69 -10.93
C THR A 85 12.46 -17.01 -10.57
N ALA A 86 13.14 -16.14 -9.82
CA ALA A 86 14.52 -16.35 -9.39
C ALA A 86 14.65 -17.56 -8.44
N ILE A 87 13.71 -17.77 -7.52
CA ILE A 87 13.66 -18.97 -6.66
C ILE A 87 13.49 -20.23 -7.48
N GLN A 88 12.60 -20.24 -8.48
CA GLN A 88 12.41 -21.39 -9.37
C GLN A 88 13.70 -21.74 -10.12
N THR A 89 14.38 -20.73 -10.68
CA THR A 89 15.68 -20.94 -11.34
C THR A 89 16.76 -21.46 -10.38
N ALA A 90 16.82 -20.94 -9.14
CA ALA A 90 17.71 -21.47 -8.11
C ALA A 90 17.40 -22.94 -7.81
N GLN A 91 16.12 -23.29 -7.64
CA GLN A 91 15.70 -24.67 -7.37
C GLN A 91 16.09 -25.62 -8.51
N GLU A 92 15.88 -25.22 -9.77
CA GLU A 92 16.31 -26.00 -10.94
C GLU A 92 17.81 -26.26 -10.94
N LYS A 93 18.62 -25.22 -10.65
CA LYS A 93 20.09 -25.35 -10.57
C LYS A 93 20.54 -26.22 -9.41
N ILE A 94 19.90 -26.12 -8.24
CA ILE A 94 20.20 -26.96 -7.08
C ILE A 94 19.89 -28.43 -7.37
N VAL A 95 18.73 -28.72 -7.96
CA VAL A 95 18.37 -30.10 -8.36
C VAL A 95 19.35 -30.65 -9.39
N TYR A 96 19.78 -29.82 -10.35
CA TYR A 96 20.80 -30.22 -11.32
C TYR A 96 22.16 -30.48 -10.66
N ALA A 97 22.57 -29.64 -9.70
CA ALA A 97 23.82 -29.80 -8.94
C ALA A 97 23.83 -31.08 -8.07
N GLY A 98 22.67 -31.56 -7.65
CA GLY A 98 22.52 -32.83 -6.93
C GLY A 98 22.78 -34.09 -7.78
N ASN A 99 23.04 -33.94 -9.09
CA ASN A 99 23.37 -35.06 -9.95
C ASN A 99 24.86 -35.45 -9.80
N GLY A 100 25.12 -36.66 -9.29
CA GLY A 100 26.47 -37.14 -8.95
C GLY A 100 27.43 -37.37 -10.14
N THR A 101 27.03 -37.08 -11.38
CA THR A 101 27.87 -37.22 -12.58
C THR A 101 28.62 -35.94 -12.97
N LEU A 102 28.41 -34.82 -12.28
CA LEU A 102 29.06 -33.54 -12.56
C LEU A 102 30.55 -33.57 -12.16
N SER A 103 31.39 -32.83 -12.89
CA SER A 103 32.78 -32.59 -12.50
C SER A 103 32.88 -31.46 -11.46
N ASP A 104 34.03 -31.34 -10.79
CA ASP A 104 34.29 -30.25 -9.83
C ASP A 104 34.20 -28.87 -10.50
N ASP A 105 34.67 -28.75 -11.74
CA ASP A 105 34.61 -27.51 -12.51
C ASP A 105 33.16 -27.13 -12.87
N ASP A 106 32.32 -28.12 -13.20
CA ASP A 106 30.89 -27.90 -13.45
C ASP A 106 30.16 -27.49 -12.18
N ARG A 107 30.51 -28.09 -11.03
CA ARG A 107 29.96 -27.72 -9.71
C ARG A 107 30.35 -26.30 -9.30
N ALA A 108 31.60 -25.91 -9.52
CA ALA A 108 32.07 -24.55 -9.24
C ALA A 108 31.35 -23.50 -10.11
N SER A 109 31.09 -23.84 -11.37
CA SER A 109 30.32 -22.99 -12.28
C SER A 109 28.86 -22.83 -11.81
N LEU A 110 28.22 -23.92 -11.37
CA LEU A 110 26.86 -23.87 -10.80
C LEU A 110 26.79 -23.09 -9.49
N ALA A 111 27.81 -23.18 -8.63
CA ALA A 111 27.90 -22.40 -7.41
C ALA A 111 27.98 -20.89 -7.71
N THR A 112 28.73 -20.50 -8.75
CA THR A 112 28.82 -19.12 -9.22
C THR A 112 27.47 -18.61 -9.73
N ASP A 113 26.74 -19.43 -10.49
CA ASP A 113 25.39 -19.09 -10.96
C ASP A 113 24.40 -18.92 -9.79
N LEU A 114 24.45 -19.81 -8.79
CA LEU A 114 23.62 -19.73 -7.60
C LEU A 114 23.93 -18.48 -6.77
N GLN A 115 25.21 -18.11 -6.65
CA GLN A 115 25.62 -16.85 -6.02
C GLN A 115 25.03 -15.63 -6.75
N GLY A 116 25.05 -15.64 -8.09
CA GLY A 116 24.41 -14.59 -8.89
C GLY A 116 22.90 -14.48 -8.65
N ILE A 117 22.21 -15.61 -8.55
CA ILE A 117 20.77 -15.64 -8.23
C ILE A 117 20.50 -15.14 -6.81
N ARG A 118 21.34 -15.53 -5.84
CA ARG A 118 21.25 -15.06 -4.46
C ARG A 118 21.40 -13.54 -4.39
N ASP A 119 22.36 -12.97 -5.11
CA ASP A 119 22.56 -11.51 -5.17
C ASP A 119 21.39 -10.80 -5.88
N GLN A 120 20.83 -11.40 -6.93
CA GLN A 120 19.60 -10.89 -7.56
C GLN A 120 18.43 -10.88 -6.56
N LEU A 121 18.22 -11.97 -5.81
CA LEU A 121 17.18 -12.04 -4.79
C LEU A 121 17.40 -11.01 -3.68
N MET A 122 18.64 -10.78 -3.28
CA MET A 122 18.99 -9.77 -2.28
C MET A 122 18.66 -8.35 -2.77
N ASN A 123 18.96 -8.05 -4.04
CA ASN A 123 18.59 -6.78 -4.66
C ASN A 123 17.07 -6.61 -4.73
N LEU A 124 16.34 -7.68 -5.07
CA LEU A 124 14.87 -7.66 -5.08
C LEU A 124 14.29 -7.44 -3.68
N ALA A 125 14.84 -8.10 -2.66
CA ALA A 125 14.42 -7.93 -1.26
C ALA A 125 14.74 -6.53 -0.68
N ASN A 126 15.74 -5.85 -1.25
CA ASN A 126 16.07 -4.45 -0.97
C ASN A 126 15.48 -3.47 -2.00
N SER A 127 14.41 -3.84 -2.71
CA SER A 127 13.74 -2.94 -3.66
C SER A 127 13.13 -1.72 -2.98
N THR A 128 13.21 -0.57 -3.64
CA THR A 128 12.61 0.68 -3.19
C THR A 128 11.36 1.03 -3.99
N ASP A 129 10.47 1.81 -3.39
CA ASP A 129 9.49 2.57 -4.16
C ASP A 129 10.22 3.67 -4.97
N GLY A 130 9.56 4.21 -6.00
CA GLY A 130 10.13 5.29 -6.82
C GLY A 130 10.52 6.56 -6.05
N ASN A 131 10.25 6.63 -4.74
CA ASN A 131 10.60 7.72 -3.85
C ASN A 131 11.77 7.34 -2.90
N GLY A 132 12.43 6.20 -3.12
CA GLY A 132 13.59 5.75 -2.35
C GLY A 132 13.27 5.02 -1.05
N ARG A 133 12.01 4.64 -0.81
CA ARG A 133 11.59 3.92 0.41
C ARG A 133 11.58 2.42 0.19
N TYR A 134 12.25 1.66 1.03
CA TYR A 134 12.28 0.19 0.92
C TYR A 134 10.89 -0.43 1.13
N ILE A 135 10.46 -1.27 0.18
CA ILE A 135 9.09 -1.81 0.17
C ILE A 135 8.87 -2.91 1.22
N PHE A 136 9.91 -3.69 1.53
CA PHE A 136 9.85 -4.79 2.50
C PHE A 136 10.36 -4.42 3.91
N ALA A 137 10.65 -3.15 4.15
CA ALA A 137 11.15 -2.67 5.45
C ALA A 137 10.04 -2.35 6.47
N GLY A 138 8.77 -2.60 6.14
CA GLY A 138 7.64 -2.24 6.98
C GLY A 138 7.60 -0.72 7.19
N TYR A 139 7.47 -0.28 8.45
CA TYR A 139 7.52 1.14 8.79
C TYR A 139 8.93 1.76 8.80
N LYS A 140 10.01 0.95 8.72
CA LYS A 140 11.40 1.43 8.71
C LYS A 140 11.91 1.65 7.29
N THR A 141 11.25 2.52 6.53
CA THR A 141 11.49 2.64 5.07
C THR A 141 12.80 3.30 4.65
N GLU A 142 13.55 3.89 5.58
CA GLU A 142 14.77 4.68 5.29
C GLU A 142 16.06 3.85 5.27
N ALA A 143 16.02 2.62 5.81
CA ALA A 143 17.17 1.72 5.86
C ALA A 143 16.87 0.44 5.10
N ALA A 144 17.92 -0.15 4.50
CA ALA A 144 17.81 -1.41 3.79
C ALA A 144 17.31 -2.51 4.75
N PRO A 145 16.26 -3.27 4.37
CA PRO A 145 15.69 -4.30 5.23
C PRO A 145 16.58 -5.53 5.38
N PHE A 146 17.39 -5.88 4.38
CA PHE A 146 18.27 -7.05 4.41
C PHE A 146 19.74 -6.67 4.32
N ASP A 147 20.54 -7.25 5.20
CA ASP A 147 21.99 -7.17 5.16
C ASP A 147 22.54 -8.01 4.00
N GLN A 148 23.36 -7.40 3.15
CA GLN A 148 23.86 -8.05 1.93
C GLN A 148 24.87 -9.17 2.21
N ALA A 149 25.59 -9.12 3.33
CA ALA A 149 26.59 -10.12 3.69
C ALA A 149 25.98 -11.33 4.40
N THR A 150 25.00 -11.10 5.28
CA THR A 150 24.45 -12.15 6.16
C THR A 150 23.03 -12.59 5.81
N GLY A 151 22.31 -11.83 4.99
CA GLY A 151 20.87 -12.06 4.74
C GLY A 151 19.99 -11.81 5.97
N GLY A 152 20.55 -11.17 7.01
CA GLY A 152 19.82 -10.80 8.23
C GLY A 152 18.78 -9.72 7.95
N TYR A 153 17.57 -9.90 8.50
CA TYR A 153 16.51 -8.91 8.40
C TYR A 153 16.60 -7.87 9.53
N HIS A 154 16.70 -6.59 9.18
CA HIS A 154 16.77 -5.45 10.10
C HIS A 154 15.62 -4.44 9.93
N GLY A 155 14.61 -4.79 9.12
CA GLY A 155 13.44 -3.95 8.88
C GLY A 155 12.47 -3.85 10.08
N GLY A 156 11.27 -3.33 9.80
CA GLY A 156 10.19 -3.26 10.77
C GLY A 156 9.43 -4.58 10.89
N GLU A 157 8.98 -4.94 12.09
CA GLU A 157 8.24 -6.18 12.34
C GLU A 157 6.74 -6.07 12.01
N LYS A 158 6.24 -4.85 11.81
CA LYS A 158 4.82 -4.59 11.54
C LYS A 158 4.59 -4.31 10.07
N SER A 159 3.65 -5.03 9.47
CA SER A 159 3.14 -4.77 8.12
C SER A 159 2.50 -3.39 8.07
N VAL A 160 2.61 -2.71 6.93
CA VAL A 160 2.04 -1.38 6.75
C VAL A 160 0.56 -1.52 6.45
N THR A 161 -0.29 -0.85 7.23
CA THR A 161 -1.75 -0.90 7.05
C THR A 161 -2.32 0.45 6.66
N GLN A 162 -3.36 0.45 5.82
CA GLN A 162 -4.08 1.63 5.38
C GLN A 162 -5.59 1.42 5.54
N GLN A 163 -6.26 2.42 6.12
CA GLN A 163 -7.72 2.43 6.16
C GLN A 163 -8.26 2.78 4.78
N VAL A 164 -9.10 1.90 4.23
CA VAL A 164 -9.66 1.98 2.86
C VAL A 164 -11.17 2.16 2.85
N ASP A 165 -11.80 2.06 4.02
CA ASP A 165 -13.21 2.32 4.28
C ASP A 165 -13.41 2.67 5.76
N SER A 166 -14.56 3.25 6.08
CA SER A 166 -15.01 3.59 7.43
C SER A 166 -14.86 2.46 8.45
N ALA A 167 -15.03 1.20 8.03
CA ALA A 167 -14.93 0.02 8.89
C ALA A 167 -13.85 -0.99 8.45
N ARG A 168 -13.02 -0.67 7.45
CA ARG A 168 -12.04 -1.64 6.91
C ARG A 168 -10.65 -1.04 6.79
N THR A 169 -9.70 -1.80 7.31
CA THR A 169 -8.27 -1.55 7.17
C THR A 169 -7.65 -2.70 6.38
N MET A 170 -6.75 -2.37 5.46
CA MET A 170 -6.08 -3.31 4.58
C MET A 170 -4.57 -3.24 4.80
N VAL A 171 -3.90 -4.39 4.72
CA VAL A 171 -2.43 -4.45 4.67
C VAL A 171 -2.00 -4.06 3.27
N ILE A 172 -1.09 -3.09 3.16
CA ILE A 172 -0.61 -2.53 1.88
C ILE A 172 0.90 -2.73 1.66
N GLY A 173 1.56 -3.43 2.58
CA GLY A 173 2.97 -3.79 2.48
C GLY A 173 3.34 -4.82 3.53
N HIS A 174 3.76 -6.00 3.10
CA HIS A 174 4.28 -7.02 4.01
C HIS A 174 5.75 -6.76 4.35
N THR A 175 6.16 -7.29 5.50
CA THR A 175 7.55 -7.17 5.93
C THR A 175 8.40 -8.24 5.25
N GLY A 176 9.68 -7.94 5.00
CA GLY A 176 10.61 -8.91 4.44
C GLY A 176 10.72 -10.17 5.28
N ALA A 177 10.63 -10.06 6.61
CA ALA A 177 10.58 -11.22 7.50
C ALA A 177 9.39 -12.16 7.21
N GLN A 178 8.22 -11.61 6.89
CA GLN A 178 7.02 -12.41 6.56
C GLN A 178 7.07 -13.05 5.17
N ILE A 179 7.96 -12.61 4.30
CA ILE A 179 8.06 -13.12 2.93
C ILE A 179 9.25 -14.06 2.79
N PHE A 180 10.43 -13.64 3.28
CA PHE A 180 11.70 -14.32 3.04
C PHE A 180 12.19 -15.15 4.24
N ASN A 181 11.67 -14.92 5.45
CA ASN A 181 12.07 -15.65 6.66
C ASN A 181 11.00 -16.62 7.20
N SER A 182 9.92 -16.83 6.46
CA SER A 182 8.81 -17.70 6.88
C SER A 182 8.59 -18.89 5.94
N ILE A 183 9.65 -19.36 5.27
CA ILE A 183 9.51 -20.52 4.39
C ILE A 183 9.27 -21.75 5.26
N THR A 184 8.04 -22.26 5.25
CA THR A 184 7.70 -23.53 5.88
C THR A 184 7.97 -24.63 4.87
N SER A 185 9.17 -25.20 4.88
CA SER A 185 9.40 -26.44 4.15
C SER A 185 8.90 -27.60 5.00
N ASN A 186 8.33 -28.65 4.36
CA ASN A 186 7.98 -29.92 5.00
C ASN A 186 9.27 -30.74 5.25
N ALA A 187 10.31 -30.07 5.74
CA ALA A 187 11.69 -30.54 5.73
C ALA A 187 11.89 -31.64 6.77
N VAL A 188 12.51 -32.72 6.31
CA VAL A 188 13.13 -33.72 7.18
C VAL A 188 14.31 -33.04 7.87
N PRO A 189 14.59 -33.30 9.17
CA PRO A 189 15.71 -32.71 9.89
C PRO A 189 17.00 -32.81 9.08
N GLU A 190 17.82 -31.77 9.13
CA GLU A 190 19.16 -31.81 8.53
C GLU A 190 19.94 -33.02 9.10
N PRO A 191 20.95 -33.56 8.38
CA PRO A 191 21.72 -34.73 8.83
C PRO A 191 22.37 -34.56 10.22
N ASP A 192 22.45 -33.32 10.71
CA ASP A 192 23.01 -32.93 12.01
C ASP A 192 21.96 -32.81 13.14
N GLY A 193 20.66 -32.90 12.84
CA GLY A 193 19.56 -32.80 13.81
C GLY A 193 19.17 -31.38 14.22
N SER A 194 19.60 -30.34 13.50
CA SER A 194 19.21 -28.95 13.73
C SER A 194 17.79 -28.63 13.23
N ASP A 195 17.16 -27.59 13.81
CA ASP A 195 15.88 -27.06 13.33
C ASP A 195 16.05 -26.55 11.90
N SER A 196 15.10 -26.85 11.00
CA SER A 196 15.17 -26.37 9.63
C SER A 196 15.24 -24.85 9.56
N GLU A 197 16.30 -24.35 8.93
CA GLU A 197 16.46 -22.93 8.63
C GLU A 197 15.22 -22.40 7.91
N LYS A 198 14.78 -21.17 8.24
CA LYS A 198 13.56 -20.56 7.68
C LYS A 198 13.85 -19.36 6.78
N ASN A 199 15.09 -18.88 6.81
CA ASN A 199 15.57 -17.77 6.01
C ASN A 199 16.05 -18.28 4.65
N LEU A 200 15.42 -17.78 3.59
CA LEU A 200 15.75 -18.15 2.21
C LEU A 200 17.23 -17.92 1.87
N PHE A 201 17.80 -16.81 2.34
CA PHE A 201 19.19 -16.45 2.03
C PHE A 201 20.18 -17.41 2.69
N VAL A 202 19.90 -17.78 3.95
CA VAL A 202 20.72 -18.78 4.67
C VAL A 202 20.62 -20.15 4.00
N MET A 203 19.42 -20.57 3.56
CA MET A 203 19.27 -21.81 2.79
C MET A 203 20.09 -21.83 1.50
N LEU A 204 20.08 -20.73 0.74
CA LEU A 204 20.85 -20.61 -0.49
C LEU A 204 22.36 -20.60 -0.22
N ASP A 205 22.80 -19.88 0.82
CA ASP A 205 24.20 -19.83 1.21
C ASP A 205 24.71 -21.22 1.66
N THR A 206 23.89 -22.00 2.40
CA THR A 206 24.18 -23.39 2.74
C THR A 206 24.24 -24.29 1.49
N ALA A 207 23.31 -24.14 0.54
CA ALA A 207 23.32 -24.91 -0.70
C ALA A 207 24.57 -24.64 -1.56
N ILE A 208 25.04 -23.39 -1.60
CA ILE A 208 26.29 -22.98 -2.27
C ILE A 208 27.51 -23.59 -1.56
N ALA A 209 27.52 -23.60 -0.21
CA ALA A 209 28.60 -24.19 0.56
C ALA A 209 28.69 -25.72 0.36
N LEU A 210 27.55 -26.41 0.31
CA LEU A 210 27.50 -27.86 0.07
C LEU A 210 27.99 -28.25 -1.32
N THR A 211 27.81 -27.40 -2.34
CA THR A 211 28.33 -27.64 -3.70
C THR A 211 29.85 -27.54 -3.79
N HIS A 212 30.51 -26.90 -2.81
CA HIS A 212 31.97 -26.79 -2.73
C HIS A 212 32.65 -27.88 -1.87
N CYS A 213 31.90 -28.66 -1.08
CA CYS A 213 32.46 -29.56 -0.05
C CYS A 213 32.35 -31.08 -0.35
N ILE A 214 31.94 -31.49 -1.56
CA ILE A 214 31.81 -32.90 -1.97
C ILE A 214 32.80 -33.21 -3.08
#